data_AF-A0A8H4S1C5-F1
#
_entry.id   AF-A0A8H4S1C5-F1
#
_cell.length_a   1.000
_cell.length_b   1.000
_cell.length_c   1.000
_cell.angle_alpha   90.00
_cell.angle_beta   90.00
_cell.angle_gamma   90.00
#
_symmetry.space_group_name_H-M   'P 1'
#
loop_
_entity.id
_entity.type
_entity.pdbx_description
1 polymer ?
#
loop_
_entity_poly.entity_id
_entity_poly.type
_entity_poly.pdbx_seq_one_letter_code
_entity_poly.pdbx_strand_id
1 'polypeptide(L)'
;MERAQDFAGSFKSNAHLLNGNKFYGPVSFSATGERDENHTASSESPIRVHDMIDGIPGSGQSGILNWDECLQSLAFNESNDRERYIEAQSAGTCEWLMKSPEYLRWVDEHGLLLIRGKPGCGKSTLLKFVLGQQTEAAAPLGSIVLSFFFYASGTELQNSTLGFFRSLLLQLLDQDEYSRPEFMKICRKYCKPRERLQLKWQKVELEAHFQKLVVDCSSRRKILIFVDALDECSDKDRDRLISFIHGLRGQIKSRLNRPAIFVTCRPYPDGQIKADFQIRLEEENQDDIESFVEQNLRLPDESMTDIE
;
A
#
# COMPACT_ATOMS: atom_id res chain seq x y z
N MET A 1 22.60 5.24 58.36
CA MET A 1 21.38 6.03 58.12
C MET A 1 21.38 6.34 56.63
N GLU A 2 20.77 5.43 55.85
CA GLU A 2 19.39 5.53 55.30
C GLU A 2 19.40 6.29 53.96
N ARG A 3 19.25 5.56 52.84
CA ARG A 3 18.02 5.33 52.02
C ARG A 3 17.88 6.43 50.95
N ALA A 4 18.04 6.19 49.65
CA ALA A 4 17.34 5.30 48.68
C ALA A 4 15.91 5.75 48.32
N GLN A 5 15.65 5.72 46.99
CA GLN A 5 14.37 5.84 46.24
C GLN A 5 13.94 7.29 45.90
N ASP A 6 13.52 7.64 44.67
CA ASP A 6 12.73 6.89 43.68
C ASP A 6 13.16 7.05 42.21
N PHE A 7 13.10 5.94 41.48
CA PHE A 7 13.23 5.81 40.03
C PHE A 7 11.86 5.35 39.50
N ALA A 8 11.13 6.22 38.81
CA ALA A 8 9.88 5.86 38.12
C ALA A 8 10.08 6.04 36.61
N GLY A 9 10.58 4.99 35.96
CA GLY A 9 10.68 4.91 34.51
C GLY A 9 9.35 4.44 33.90
N SER A 10 8.57 5.37 33.35
CA SER A 10 7.45 5.05 32.47
C SER A 10 7.99 4.72 31.08
N PHE A 11 8.12 3.42 30.76
CA PHE A 11 8.33 2.97 29.38
C PHE A 11 7.06 3.24 28.56
N LYS A 12 7.04 4.35 27.82
CA LYS A 12 6.08 4.56 26.73
C LYS A 12 6.60 3.82 25.51
N SER A 13 5.87 2.81 25.03
CA SER A 13 6.15 2.15 23.76
C SER A 13 5.98 3.17 22.62
N ASN A 14 7.03 3.40 21.83
CA ASN A 14 6.93 4.21 20.62
C ASN A 14 6.03 3.49 19.61
N ALA A 15 4.88 4.08 19.31
CA ALA A 15 4.06 3.70 18.17
C ALA A 15 4.83 4.07 16.88
N HIS A 16 5.37 3.07 16.19
CA HIS A 16 5.94 3.26 14.87
C HIS A 16 4.80 3.38 13.84
N LEU A 17 4.63 4.57 13.27
CA LEU A 17 3.84 4.79 12.06
C LEU A 17 4.57 4.12 10.89
N LEU A 18 4.21 2.87 10.57
CA LEU A 18 4.81 2.11 9.46
C LEU A 18 4.41 2.60 8.08
N ASN A 19 3.56 3.62 7.98
CA ASN A 19 3.31 4.36 6.76
C ASN A 19 2.85 5.76 7.16
N GLY A 20 3.60 6.80 6.79
CA GLY A 20 3.21 8.22 6.96
C GLY A 20 2.00 8.62 6.10
N ASN A 21 0.99 7.77 5.98
CA ASN A 21 -0.24 8.01 5.26
C ASN A 21 -1.24 8.62 6.25
N LYS A 22 -1.56 9.91 6.11
CA LYS A 22 -2.47 10.66 7.00
C LYS A 22 -3.94 10.18 6.96
N PHE A 23 -4.25 9.14 6.18
CA PHE A 23 -5.60 8.59 6.01
C PHE A 23 -5.95 7.46 6.98
N TYR A 24 -4.97 6.87 7.67
CA TYR A 24 -5.22 5.87 8.69
C TYR A 24 -5.05 6.51 10.08
N GLY A 25 -6.16 6.61 10.82
CA GLY A 25 -6.15 7.13 12.18
C GLY A 25 -5.31 6.25 13.14
N PRO A 26 -4.87 6.79 14.29
CA PRO A 26 -4.12 6.01 15.26
C PRO A 26 -5.01 4.92 15.86
N VAL A 27 -4.65 3.65 15.65
CA VAL A 27 -5.30 2.51 16.31
C VAL A 27 -4.67 2.35 17.69
N SER A 28 -5.37 2.76 18.75
CA SER A 28 -4.99 2.47 20.14
C SER A 28 -5.59 1.14 20.59
N PHE A 29 -4.75 0.16 20.89
CA PHE A 29 -5.15 -1.09 21.53
C PHE A 29 -5.16 -0.90 23.06
N SER A 30 -6.34 -0.94 23.68
CA SER A 30 -6.47 -1.08 25.15
C SER A 30 -6.83 -2.52 25.49
N ALA A 31 -5.87 -3.26 26.05
CA ALA A 31 -6.13 -4.54 26.69
C ALA A 31 -6.41 -4.31 28.18
N THR A 32 -7.68 -4.19 28.57
CA THR A 32 -8.09 -4.31 29.97
C THR A 32 -8.57 -5.73 30.19
N GLY A 33 -7.68 -6.59 30.70
CA GLY A 33 -8.04 -7.88 31.27
C GLY A 33 -8.12 -7.74 32.78
N GLU A 34 -9.33 -7.63 33.31
CA GLU A 34 -9.61 -7.86 34.72
C GLU A 34 -9.24 -9.32 35.06
N ARG A 35 -8.47 -9.51 36.14
CA ARG A 35 -8.32 -10.81 36.80
C ARG A 35 -8.50 -10.61 38.29
N ASP A 36 -9.49 -11.32 38.80
CA ASP A 36 -9.90 -11.41 40.19
C ASP A 36 -8.78 -11.88 41.11
N GLU A 37 -8.76 -11.26 42.29
CA GLU A 37 -7.98 -11.64 43.47
C GLU A 37 -8.54 -12.93 44.08
N ASN A 38 -7.66 -13.83 44.53
CA ASN A 38 -7.87 -14.54 45.80
C ASN A 38 -6.59 -15.17 46.38
N HIS A 39 -6.57 -15.09 47.70
CA HIS A 39 -5.51 -15.33 48.69
C HIS A 39 -4.84 -16.72 48.71
N THR A 40 -3.56 -16.79 49.12
CA THR A 40 -3.12 -17.23 50.48
C THR A 40 -1.59 -17.28 50.61
N ALA A 41 -1.10 -17.09 51.84
CA ALA A 41 0.28 -16.76 52.22
C ALA A 41 0.99 -17.89 52.98
N SER A 42 2.35 -17.91 52.93
CA SER A 42 3.28 -18.35 54.00
C SER A 42 4.72 -18.42 53.44
N SER A 43 5.62 -17.47 53.76
CA SER A 43 6.63 -17.48 54.84
C SER A 43 7.92 -18.26 54.52
N GLU A 44 9.04 -17.54 54.35
CA GLU A 44 10.32 -17.72 55.11
C GLU A 44 11.42 -16.80 54.54
N SER A 45 12.25 -16.27 55.45
CA SER A 45 13.28 -15.24 55.23
C SER A 45 14.71 -15.85 55.21
N PRO A 46 15.82 -15.09 55.10
CA PRO A 46 16.75 -15.21 53.97
C PRO A 46 18.13 -15.78 54.33
N ILE A 47 18.82 -16.38 53.36
CA ILE A 47 20.26 -16.70 53.47
C ILE A 47 21.01 -15.92 52.39
N ARG A 48 21.89 -15.00 52.81
CA ARG A 48 22.91 -14.37 51.96
C ARG A 48 24.14 -15.27 51.93
N VAL A 49 24.60 -15.62 50.73
CA VAL A 49 26.00 -16.00 50.51
C VAL A 49 26.48 -15.29 49.24
N HIS A 50 27.62 -14.64 49.39
CA HIS A 50 28.36 -13.87 48.39
C HIS A 50 29.03 -14.81 47.38
N ASP A 51 29.21 -14.30 46.16
CA ASP A 51 30.21 -14.66 45.16
C ASP A 51 30.20 -16.07 44.53
N MET A 52 29.69 -16.13 43.30
CA MET A 52 30.38 -16.72 42.13
C MET A 52 29.61 -16.31 40.86
N ILE A 53 30.05 -15.22 40.23
CA ILE A 53 29.68 -14.89 38.85
C ILE A 53 30.63 -15.69 37.97
N ASP A 54 30.19 -16.85 37.50
CA ASP A 54 30.79 -17.53 36.37
C ASP A 54 29.71 -18.13 35.48
N GLY A 55 29.62 -17.59 34.26
CA GLY A 55 29.23 -18.30 33.05
C GLY A 55 27.83 -18.93 32.97
N ILE A 56 26.84 -18.14 32.55
CA ILE A 56 25.79 -18.66 31.65
C ILE A 56 25.55 -17.65 30.50
N PRO A 57 26.21 -17.80 29.34
CA PRO A 57 25.77 -17.15 28.12
C PRO A 57 24.67 -17.99 27.47
N GLY A 58 23.50 -17.37 27.26
CA GLY A 58 22.56 -17.80 26.24
C GLY A 58 21.38 -18.64 26.73
N SER A 59 20.46 -18.02 27.47
CA SER A 59 19.06 -18.48 27.48
C SER A 59 18.51 -18.36 26.05
N GLY A 60 18.42 -19.48 25.35
CA GLY A 60 17.88 -19.56 24.00
C GLY A 60 16.44 -19.06 23.95
N GLN A 61 16.24 -17.85 23.44
CA GLN A 61 14.97 -17.50 22.81
C GLN A 61 14.92 -18.27 21.49
N SER A 62 14.16 -19.36 21.49
CA SER A 62 13.77 -20.05 20.27
C SER A 62 13.17 -19.00 19.33
N GLY A 63 13.85 -18.71 18.22
CA GLY A 63 13.47 -17.67 17.26
C GLY A 63 12.16 -18.03 16.56
N ILE A 64 11.05 -17.70 17.20
CA ILE A 64 9.73 -17.74 16.58
C ILE A 64 9.67 -16.53 15.66
N LEU A 65 9.64 -16.79 14.35
CA LEU A 65 9.37 -15.78 13.33
C LEU A 65 8.20 -14.90 13.77
N ASN A 66 8.43 -13.61 13.92
CA ASN A 66 7.39 -12.68 14.32
C ASN A 66 6.74 -12.01 13.08
N TRP A 67 5.52 -11.51 13.26
CA TRP A 67 4.76 -10.88 12.17
C TRP A 67 5.44 -9.62 11.63
N ASP A 68 6.04 -8.83 12.52
CA ASP A 68 6.70 -7.57 12.18
C ASP A 68 7.93 -7.78 11.29
N GLU A 69 8.71 -8.83 11.52
CA GLU A 69 9.83 -9.26 10.67
C GLU A 69 9.35 -9.62 9.26
N CYS A 70 8.20 -10.28 9.17
CA CYS A 70 7.61 -10.63 7.87
C CYS A 70 7.20 -9.38 7.10
N LEU A 71 6.55 -8.42 7.77
CA LEU A 71 6.17 -7.14 7.16
C LEU A 71 7.39 -6.29 6.78
N GLN A 72 8.38 -6.19 7.67
CA GLN A 72 9.63 -5.47 7.41
C GLN A 72 10.40 -6.05 6.22
N SER A 73 10.27 -7.36 5.96
CA SER A 73 10.87 -7.96 4.77
C SER A 73 10.28 -7.45 3.44
N LEU A 74 9.04 -6.95 3.46
CA LEU A 74 8.37 -6.34 2.31
C LEU A 74 8.59 -4.84 2.26
N ALA A 75 8.60 -4.17 3.41
CA ALA A 75 8.73 -2.71 3.50
C ALA A 75 10.01 -2.17 2.84
N PHE A 76 9.91 -0.97 2.28
CA PHE A 76 11.03 -0.15 1.83
C PHE A 76 10.63 1.32 1.97
N ASN A 77 11.58 2.19 2.32
CA ASN A 77 11.28 3.53 2.82
C ASN A 77 10.50 4.38 1.81
N GLU A 78 10.78 4.18 0.52
CA GLU A 78 10.27 5.01 -0.57
C GLU A 78 8.95 4.49 -1.17
N SER A 79 8.33 3.49 -0.53
CA SER A 79 7.05 2.92 -0.99
C SER A 79 5.97 4.01 -1.00
N ASN A 80 5.45 4.29 -2.20
CA ASN A 80 4.42 5.30 -2.48
C ASN A 80 4.85 6.76 -2.24
N ASP A 81 6.13 7.08 -2.11
CA ASP A 81 6.59 8.48 -2.04
C ASP A 81 6.16 9.28 -3.27
N ARG A 82 6.17 8.66 -4.45
CA ARG A 82 5.72 9.29 -5.70
C ARG A 82 4.29 9.83 -5.60
N GLU A 83 3.39 9.10 -4.93
CA GLU A 83 2.00 9.54 -4.72
C GLU A 83 1.92 10.87 -3.96
N ARG A 84 2.80 11.04 -2.95
CA ARG A 84 2.83 12.24 -2.10
C ARG A 84 3.27 13.48 -2.87
N TYR A 85 4.13 13.32 -3.86
CA TYR A 85 4.63 14.41 -4.71
C TYR A 85 3.70 14.75 -5.89
N ILE A 86 2.65 13.97 -6.13
CA ILE A 86 1.63 14.33 -7.12
C ILE A 86 0.74 15.42 -6.52
N GLU A 87 0.64 16.56 -7.17
CA GLU A 87 -0.25 17.63 -6.75
C GLU A 87 -1.71 17.19 -6.81
N ALA A 88 -2.53 17.73 -5.91
CA ALA A 88 -3.97 17.53 -5.99
C ALA A 88 -4.52 18.17 -7.27
N GLN A 89 -5.64 17.65 -7.76
CA GLN A 89 -6.36 18.25 -8.87
C GLN A 89 -6.83 19.69 -8.51
N SER A 90 -6.86 20.59 -9.49
CA SER A 90 -7.40 21.94 -9.30
C SER A 90 -8.92 21.93 -9.27
N ALA A 91 -9.54 22.69 -8.37
CA ALA A 91 -10.98 22.64 -8.14
C ALA A 91 -11.83 22.59 -9.43
N GLY A 92 -12.69 21.57 -9.53
CA GLY A 92 -13.58 21.33 -10.67
C GLY A 92 -12.97 20.50 -11.81
N THR A 93 -11.70 20.08 -11.72
CA THR A 93 -11.06 19.25 -12.74
C THR A 93 -11.19 17.75 -12.43
N CYS A 94 -10.92 16.88 -13.40
CA CYS A 94 -11.00 15.42 -13.32
C CYS A 94 -12.41 14.82 -13.07
N GLU A 95 -13.41 15.65 -12.77
CA GLU A 95 -14.79 15.22 -12.47
C GLU A 95 -15.49 14.60 -13.69
N TRP A 96 -15.08 14.96 -14.91
CA TRP A 96 -15.62 14.41 -16.15
C TRP A 96 -15.50 12.88 -16.20
N LEU A 97 -14.45 12.30 -15.61
CA LEU A 97 -14.25 10.85 -15.62
C LEU A 97 -15.40 10.14 -14.88
N MET A 98 -15.95 10.75 -13.84
CA MET A 98 -17.10 10.19 -13.11
C MET A 98 -18.37 10.11 -13.96
N LYS A 99 -18.39 10.81 -15.11
CA LYS A 99 -19.47 10.81 -16.10
C LYS A 99 -19.12 10.01 -17.37
N SER A 100 -17.87 9.56 -17.52
CA SER A 100 -17.43 8.76 -18.68
C SER A 100 -18.16 7.42 -18.72
N PRO A 101 -18.76 7.03 -19.86
CA PRO A 101 -19.39 5.73 -20.02
C PRO A 101 -18.45 4.56 -19.74
N GLU A 102 -17.20 4.64 -20.17
CA GLU A 102 -16.17 3.61 -19.99
C GLU A 102 -15.83 3.44 -18.51
N TYR A 103 -15.71 4.55 -17.77
CA TYR A 103 -15.46 4.51 -16.34
C TYR A 103 -16.65 3.95 -15.57
N LEU A 104 -17.87 4.42 -15.86
CA LEU A 104 -19.08 3.93 -15.22
C LEU A 104 -19.29 2.43 -15.45
N ARG A 105 -19.03 1.95 -16.67
CA ARG A 105 -19.05 0.52 -16.98
C ARG A 105 -17.95 -0.25 -16.24
N TRP A 106 -16.75 0.30 -16.11
CA TRP A 106 -15.68 -0.33 -15.34
C TRP A 106 -16.01 -0.45 -13.85
N VAL A 107 -16.66 0.56 -13.26
CA VAL A 107 -17.13 0.52 -11.86
C VAL A 107 -18.12 -0.63 -11.63
N ASP A 108 -18.99 -0.92 -12.61
CA ASP A 108 -19.99 -2.00 -12.52
C ASP A 108 -19.45 -3.38 -12.91
N GLU A 109 -18.78 -3.47 -14.07
CA GLU A 109 -18.35 -4.74 -14.67
C GLU A 109 -17.00 -5.26 -14.14
N HIS A 110 -16.18 -4.37 -13.57
CA HIS A 110 -14.80 -4.61 -13.15
C HIS A 110 -13.89 -5.12 -14.31
N GLY A 111 -12.63 -5.43 -14.00
CA GLY A 111 -11.61 -5.75 -14.99
C GLY A 111 -10.59 -4.62 -15.16
N LEU A 112 -9.97 -4.52 -16.33
CA LEU A 112 -8.88 -3.59 -16.60
C LEU A 112 -9.39 -2.35 -17.34
N LEU A 113 -9.34 -1.21 -16.67
CA LEU A 113 -9.48 0.12 -17.27
C LEU A 113 -8.09 0.72 -17.51
N LEU A 114 -7.81 1.07 -18.77
CA LEU A 114 -6.56 1.71 -19.18
C LEU A 114 -6.81 3.17 -19.55
N ILE A 115 -6.20 4.08 -18.79
CA ILE A 115 -6.11 5.50 -19.14
C ILE A 115 -4.81 5.73 -19.90
N ARG A 116 -4.92 6.12 -21.16
CA ARG A 116 -3.78 6.43 -22.01
C ARG A 116 -3.66 7.92 -22.18
N GLY A 117 -2.44 8.41 -22.32
CA GLY A 117 -2.24 9.77 -22.79
C GLY A 117 -0.83 10.28 -22.72
N LYS A 118 -0.58 11.38 -23.43
CA LYS A 118 0.76 11.97 -23.61
C LYS A 118 1.42 12.38 -22.29
N PRO A 119 2.75 12.52 -22.22
CA PRO A 119 3.41 13.11 -21.06
C PRO A 119 2.78 14.47 -20.70
N GLY A 120 2.58 14.74 -19.41
CA GLY A 120 2.06 16.03 -18.94
C GLY A 120 0.54 16.24 -19.04
N CYS A 121 -0.25 15.31 -19.61
CA CYS A 121 -1.70 15.52 -19.76
C CYS A 121 -2.53 15.38 -18.46
N GLY A 122 -1.91 15.02 -17.33
CA GLY A 122 -2.61 14.93 -16.03
C GLY A 122 -3.00 13.51 -15.57
N LYS A 123 -2.52 12.43 -16.22
CA LYS A 123 -2.84 11.03 -15.85
C LYS A 123 -2.66 10.71 -14.36
N SER A 124 -1.52 11.06 -13.78
CA SER A 124 -1.21 10.80 -12.37
C SER A 124 -2.13 11.57 -11.43
N THR A 125 -2.46 12.82 -11.79
CA THR A 125 -3.43 13.65 -11.05
C THR A 125 -4.82 13.04 -11.12
N LEU A 126 -5.26 12.60 -12.30
CA LEU A 126 -6.55 11.92 -12.48
C LEU A 126 -6.63 10.61 -11.67
N LEU A 127 -5.59 9.76 -11.73
CA LEU A 127 -5.56 8.53 -10.95
C LEU A 127 -5.61 8.83 -9.45
N LYS A 128 -4.87 9.82 -8.97
CA LYS A 128 -4.89 10.23 -7.56
C LYS A 128 -6.27 10.71 -7.11
N PHE A 129 -6.97 11.49 -7.95
CA PHE A 129 -8.35 11.89 -7.71
C PHE A 129 -9.28 10.69 -7.56
N VAL A 130 -9.25 9.76 -8.53
CA VAL A 130 -10.10 8.56 -8.50
C VAL A 130 -9.76 7.65 -7.32
N LEU A 131 -8.47 7.49 -7.02
CA LEU A 131 -8.00 6.70 -5.88
C LEU A 131 -8.58 7.23 -4.57
N GLY A 132 -8.60 8.55 -4.38
CA GLY A 132 -9.23 9.18 -3.21
C GLY A 132 -10.72 8.83 -3.10
N GLN A 133 -11.48 9.07 -4.17
CA GLN A 133 -12.92 8.79 -4.22
C GLN A 133 -13.24 7.30 -3.96
N GLN A 134 -12.48 6.41 -4.59
CA GLN A 134 -12.69 4.96 -4.47
C GLN A 134 -12.25 4.43 -3.10
N THR A 135 -11.23 5.02 -2.47
CA THR A 135 -10.83 4.69 -1.10
C THR A 135 -11.93 5.05 -0.10
N GLU A 136 -12.52 6.24 -0.23
CA GLU A 136 -13.63 6.68 0.62
C GLU A 136 -14.86 5.78 0.45
N ALA A 137 -15.23 5.45 -0.80
CA ALA A 137 -16.33 4.54 -1.09
C ALA A 137 -16.07 3.08 -0.63
N ALA A 138 -14.81 2.64 -0.66
CA ALA A 138 -14.40 1.30 -0.26
C ALA A 138 -14.47 1.06 1.24
N ALA A 139 -14.19 2.09 2.06
CA ALA A 139 -14.10 2.00 3.51
C ALA A 139 -15.34 1.37 4.18
N PRO A 140 -16.58 1.85 3.97
CA PRO A 140 -17.76 1.26 4.61
C PRO A 140 -18.09 -0.15 4.10
N LEU A 141 -17.67 -0.50 2.88
CA LEU A 141 -17.91 -1.81 2.27
C LEU A 141 -16.84 -2.84 2.67
N GLY A 142 -15.78 -2.42 3.35
CA GLY A 142 -14.61 -3.24 3.56
C GLY A 142 -14.02 -3.73 2.25
N SER A 143 -13.96 -2.91 1.19
CA SER A 143 -13.18 -3.29 0.00
C SER A 143 -11.69 -3.11 0.27
N ILE A 144 -10.84 -3.80 -0.47
CA ILE A 144 -9.38 -3.64 -0.44
C ILE A 144 -8.98 -2.68 -1.55
N VAL A 145 -8.21 -1.65 -1.24
CA VAL A 145 -7.68 -0.71 -2.23
C VAL A 145 -6.17 -0.74 -2.17
N LEU A 146 -5.54 -1.11 -3.29
CA LEU A 146 -4.09 -1.19 -3.42
C LEU A 146 -3.63 -0.19 -4.48
N SER A 147 -2.53 0.50 -4.24
CA SER A 147 -1.95 1.45 -5.20
C SER A 147 -0.45 1.29 -5.36
N PHE A 148 0.05 1.53 -6.56
CA PHE A 148 1.47 1.69 -6.82
C PHE A 148 1.72 2.73 -7.91
N PHE A 149 2.66 3.63 -7.64
CA PHE A 149 3.05 4.68 -8.56
C PHE A 149 4.46 4.42 -9.04
N PHE A 150 4.62 4.00 -10.28
CA PHE A 150 5.95 3.86 -10.87
C PHE A 150 6.61 5.23 -10.96
N TYR A 151 7.92 5.25 -10.68
CA TYR A 151 8.71 6.47 -10.78
C TYR A 151 10.06 6.17 -11.42
N ALA A 152 10.21 6.48 -12.70
CA ALA A 152 11.40 6.16 -13.49
C ALA A 152 12.69 6.71 -12.86
N SER A 153 12.63 7.93 -12.31
CA SER A 153 13.75 8.62 -11.65
C SER A 153 13.86 8.32 -10.15
N GLY A 154 13.07 7.35 -9.64
CA GLY A 154 13.08 6.91 -8.26
C GLY A 154 14.17 5.88 -7.96
N THR A 155 14.04 5.21 -6.81
CA THR A 155 14.90 4.06 -6.46
C THR A 155 14.61 2.85 -7.36
N GLU A 156 15.50 1.85 -7.37
CA GLU A 156 15.30 0.61 -8.14
C GLU A 156 13.97 -0.09 -7.77
N LEU A 157 13.51 0.03 -6.53
CA LEU A 157 12.22 -0.54 -6.13
C LEU A 157 11.04 0.28 -6.68
N GLN A 158 11.16 1.60 -6.80
CA GLN A 158 10.08 2.47 -7.30
C GLN A 158 9.81 2.31 -8.80
N ASN A 159 10.74 1.73 -9.58
CA ASN A 159 10.55 1.47 -11.01
C ASN A 159 10.59 -0.03 -11.39
N SER A 160 10.51 -0.95 -10.42
CA SER A 160 10.60 -2.39 -10.69
C SER A 160 9.37 -3.18 -10.24
N THR A 161 9.15 -4.32 -10.89
CA THR A 161 8.13 -5.30 -10.47
C THR A 161 8.35 -5.84 -9.06
N LEU A 162 9.60 -5.85 -8.59
CA LEU A 162 9.92 -6.24 -7.22
C LEU A 162 9.29 -5.27 -6.22
N GLY A 163 9.49 -3.96 -6.39
CA GLY A 163 8.88 -2.97 -5.51
C GLY A 163 7.37 -2.91 -5.65
N PHE A 164 6.85 -3.09 -6.87
CA PHE A 164 5.41 -3.24 -7.12
C PHE A 164 4.80 -4.35 -6.25
N PHE A 165 5.28 -5.59 -6.36
CA PHE A 165 4.71 -6.70 -5.59
C PHE A 165 4.92 -6.56 -4.08
N ARG A 166 6.08 -6.04 -3.64
CA ARG A 166 6.35 -5.78 -2.23
C ARG A 166 5.37 -4.78 -1.64
N SER A 167 5.14 -3.65 -2.33
CA SER A 167 4.22 -2.61 -1.88
C SER A 167 2.77 -3.11 -1.83
N LEU A 168 2.29 -3.76 -2.91
CA LEU A 168 0.91 -4.25 -2.95
C LEU A 168 0.65 -5.38 -1.95
N LEU A 169 1.62 -6.27 -1.71
CA LEU A 169 1.51 -7.30 -0.67
C LEU A 169 1.43 -6.67 0.72
N LEU A 170 2.28 -5.69 1.01
CA LEU A 170 2.25 -4.98 2.29
C LEU A 170 0.88 -4.34 2.53
N GLN A 171 0.34 -3.63 1.54
CA GLN A 171 -0.98 -3.01 1.60
C GLN A 171 -2.12 -4.04 1.75
N LEU A 172 -2.05 -5.17 1.05
CA LEU A 172 -3.04 -6.25 1.17
C LEU A 172 -3.04 -6.86 2.58
N LEU A 173 -1.86 -7.12 3.14
CA LEU A 173 -1.72 -7.73 4.47
C LEU A 173 -2.08 -6.79 5.63
N ASP A 174 -1.94 -5.49 5.40
CA ASP A 174 -2.41 -4.45 6.31
C ASP A 174 -3.94 -4.45 6.36
N GLN A 175 -4.60 -4.50 5.19
CA GLN A 175 -6.05 -4.40 5.08
C GLN A 175 -6.80 -5.73 5.30
N ASP A 176 -6.20 -6.90 5.02
CA ASP A 176 -6.84 -8.22 5.14
C ASP A 176 -6.10 -9.14 6.12
N GLU A 177 -6.59 -9.17 7.36
CA GLU A 177 -5.99 -9.99 8.43
C GLU A 177 -6.03 -11.49 8.13
N TYR A 178 -7.02 -11.95 7.35
CA TYR A 178 -7.19 -13.35 6.96
C TYR A 178 -6.10 -13.84 6.01
N SER A 179 -5.41 -12.94 5.30
CA SER A 179 -4.26 -13.29 4.46
C SER A 179 -2.97 -13.48 5.27
N ARG A 180 -2.90 -12.94 6.50
CA ARG A 180 -1.68 -12.96 7.34
C ARG A 180 -1.22 -14.38 7.70
N PRO A 181 -2.08 -15.32 8.11
CA PRO A 181 -1.63 -16.69 8.43
C PRO A 181 -0.99 -17.40 7.24
N GLU A 182 -1.50 -17.18 6.03
CA GLU A 182 -0.94 -17.78 4.82
C GLU A 182 0.40 -17.14 4.46
N PHE A 183 0.52 -15.81 4.57
CA PHE A 183 1.80 -15.13 4.39
C PHE A 183 2.84 -15.55 5.44
N MET A 184 2.44 -15.72 6.70
CA MET A 184 3.32 -16.27 7.74
C MET A 184 3.84 -17.66 7.40
N LYS A 185 3.01 -18.54 6.82
CA LYS A 185 3.48 -19.85 6.34
C LYS A 185 4.51 -19.71 5.23
N ILE A 186 4.32 -18.74 4.32
CA ILE A 186 5.30 -18.44 3.26
C ILE A 186 6.63 -18.01 3.91
N CYS A 187 6.63 -17.02 4.79
CA CYS A 187 7.85 -16.53 5.44
C CYS A 187 8.58 -17.61 6.25
N ARG A 188 7.85 -18.52 6.92
CA ARG A 188 8.45 -19.67 7.63
C ARG A 188 9.28 -20.58 6.73
N LYS A 189 8.94 -20.71 5.44
CA LYS A 189 9.74 -21.53 4.50
C LYS A 189 11.14 -20.97 4.27
N TYR A 190 11.33 -19.67 4.50
CA TYR A 190 12.60 -18.97 4.34
C TYR A 190 13.30 -18.71 5.67
N CYS A 191 12.67 -19.05 6.80
CA CYS A 191 13.26 -18.93 8.11
C CYS A 191 13.90 -20.27 8.50
N LYS A 192 15.23 -20.33 8.53
CA LYS A 192 15.93 -21.50 9.09
C LYS A 192 15.72 -21.55 10.60
N PRO A 193 15.62 -22.75 11.21
CA PRO A 193 15.48 -22.85 12.66
C PRO A 193 16.60 -22.10 13.38
N ARG A 194 16.24 -21.20 14.30
CA ARG A 194 17.16 -20.40 15.15
C ARG A 194 17.97 -19.32 14.40
N GLU A 195 17.63 -19.00 13.16
CA GLU A 195 18.21 -17.86 12.42
C GLU A 195 17.21 -16.70 12.32
N ARG A 196 17.71 -15.46 12.26
CA ARG A 196 16.88 -14.30 11.92
C ARG A 196 16.39 -14.42 10.48
N LEU A 197 15.22 -13.86 10.21
CA LEU A 197 14.65 -13.82 8.87
C LEU A 197 15.58 -13.08 7.90
N GLN A 198 16.21 -13.81 6.99
CA GLN A 198 17.02 -13.24 5.90
C GLN A 198 16.28 -13.43 4.57
N LEU A 199 15.17 -12.73 4.42
CA LEU A 199 14.36 -12.78 3.21
C LEU A 199 14.92 -11.87 2.12
N LYS A 200 15.45 -12.49 1.07
CA LYS A 200 15.71 -11.82 -0.21
C LYS A 200 14.67 -12.26 -1.22
N TRP A 201 13.56 -11.54 -1.25
CA TRP A 201 12.44 -11.84 -2.13
C TRP A 201 12.84 -11.84 -3.61
N GLN A 202 12.50 -12.91 -4.30
CA GLN A 202 12.61 -12.98 -5.76
C GLN A 202 11.32 -12.50 -6.41
N LYS A 203 11.45 -11.84 -7.56
CA LYS A 203 10.30 -11.30 -8.35
C LYS A 203 9.25 -12.38 -8.65
N VAL A 204 9.71 -13.55 -9.10
CA VAL A 204 8.84 -14.68 -9.48
C VAL A 204 8.03 -15.20 -8.31
N GLU A 205 8.66 -15.31 -7.14
CA GLU A 205 8.02 -15.84 -5.94
C GLU A 205 6.99 -14.86 -5.41
N LEU A 206 7.33 -13.58 -5.32
CA LEU A 206 6.39 -12.54 -4.87
C LEU A 206 5.19 -12.40 -5.81
N GLU A 207 5.40 -12.47 -7.12
CA GLU A 207 4.31 -12.50 -8.09
C GLU A 207 3.33 -13.64 -7.79
N ALA A 208 3.84 -14.87 -7.57
CA ALA A 208 3.03 -16.03 -7.26
C ALA A 208 2.31 -15.91 -5.91
N HIS A 209 2.98 -15.37 -4.88
CA HIS A 209 2.40 -15.13 -3.57
C HIS A 209 1.30 -14.07 -3.61
N PHE A 210 1.56 -12.95 -4.30
CA PHE A 210 0.56 -11.91 -4.49
C PHE A 210 -0.65 -12.43 -5.26
N GLN A 211 -0.43 -13.16 -6.37
CA GLN A 211 -1.52 -13.79 -7.13
C GLN A 211 -2.40 -14.68 -6.24
N LYS A 212 -1.76 -15.56 -5.46
CA LYS A 212 -2.48 -16.47 -4.57
C LYS A 212 -3.33 -15.71 -3.56
N LEU A 213 -2.75 -14.74 -2.85
CA LEU A 213 -3.46 -14.00 -1.82
C LEU A 213 -4.57 -13.12 -2.40
N VAL A 214 -4.37 -12.52 -3.57
CA VAL A 214 -5.41 -11.76 -4.27
C VAL A 214 -6.59 -12.67 -4.63
N VAL A 215 -6.33 -13.86 -5.22
CA VAL A 215 -7.38 -14.81 -5.59
C VAL A 215 -8.14 -15.30 -4.34
N ASP A 216 -7.43 -15.63 -3.27
CA ASP A 216 -8.04 -16.08 -2.02
C ASP A 216 -8.88 -14.96 -1.37
N CYS A 217 -8.36 -13.73 -1.33
CA CYS A 217 -9.04 -12.56 -0.77
C CYS A 217 -10.26 -12.13 -1.60
N SER A 218 -10.18 -12.24 -2.93
CA SER A 218 -11.28 -11.92 -3.86
C SER A 218 -12.57 -12.73 -3.59
N SER A 219 -12.48 -13.86 -2.90
CA SER A 219 -13.67 -14.63 -2.49
C SER A 219 -14.48 -13.98 -1.36
N ARG A 220 -13.89 -13.04 -0.63
CA ARG A 220 -14.47 -12.41 0.57
C ARG A 220 -14.63 -10.90 0.44
N ARG A 221 -13.74 -10.25 -0.30
CA ARG A 221 -13.66 -8.78 -0.38
C ARG A 221 -13.42 -8.37 -1.83
N LYS A 222 -14.04 -7.25 -2.24
CA LYS A 222 -13.71 -6.62 -3.51
C LYS A 222 -12.30 -6.05 -3.44
N ILE A 223 -11.55 -6.12 -4.53
CA ILE A 223 -10.18 -5.63 -4.62
C ILE A 223 -10.07 -4.64 -5.77
N LEU A 224 -9.59 -3.44 -5.46
CA LEU A 224 -9.26 -2.41 -6.42
C LEU A 224 -7.74 -2.25 -6.46
N ILE A 225 -7.16 -2.21 -7.65
CA ILE A 225 -5.72 -2.07 -7.85
C ILE A 225 -5.46 -0.89 -8.79
N PHE A 226 -4.78 0.13 -8.29
CA PHE A 226 -4.41 1.32 -9.03
C PHE A 226 -2.92 1.30 -9.35
N VAL A 227 -2.59 1.46 -10.64
CA VAL A 227 -1.20 1.44 -11.12
C VAL A 227 -0.95 2.66 -11.96
N ASP A 228 -0.14 3.58 -11.45
CA ASP A 228 0.24 4.79 -12.19
C ASP A 228 1.54 4.58 -12.97
N ALA A 229 1.59 5.15 -14.17
CA ALA A 229 2.75 5.20 -15.06
C ALA A 229 3.36 3.83 -15.35
N LEU A 230 2.56 2.86 -15.80
CA LEU A 230 3.05 1.51 -16.10
C LEU A 230 4.21 1.49 -17.11
N ASP A 231 4.27 2.48 -18.00
CA ASP A 231 5.40 2.68 -18.92
C ASP A 231 6.73 3.04 -18.22
N GLU A 232 6.70 3.47 -16.96
CA GLU A 232 7.91 3.77 -16.17
C GLU A 232 8.46 2.53 -15.43
N CYS A 233 7.76 1.38 -15.49
CA CYS A 233 8.33 0.10 -15.08
C CYS A 233 9.52 -0.25 -15.97
N SER A 234 10.64 -0.71 -15.38
CA SER A 234 11.84 -1.11 -16.10
C SER A 234 11.51 -2.05 -17.28
N ASP A 235 12.00 -1.73 -18.48
CA ASP A 235 11.52 -2.33 -19.74
C ASP A 235 11.49 -3.87 -19.71
N LYS A 236 12.55 -4.51 -19.21
CA LYS A 236 12.70 -5.98 -19.16
C LYS A 236 11.63 -6.72 -18.35
N ASP A 237 10.99 -6.03 -17.40
CA ASP A 237 9.99 -6.64 -16.51
C ASP A 237 8.56 -6.18 -16.84
N ARG A 238 8.39 -5.22 -17.78
CA ARG A 238 7.10 -4.63 -18.12
C ARG A 238 6.15 -5.60 -18.79
N ASP A 239 6.59 -6.35 -19.80
CA ASP A 239 5.75 -7.33 -20.51
C ASP A 239 5.27 -8.44 -19.59
N ARG A 240 6.11 -8.82 -18.63
CA ARG A 240 5.77 -9.78 -17.59
C ARG A 240 4.70 -9.23 -16.66
N LEU A 241 4.81 -7.96 -16.24
CA LEU A 241 3.80 -7.30 -15.43
C LEU A 241 2.45 -7.16 -16.17
N ILE A 242 2.48 -6.81 -17.45
CA ILE A 242 1.27 -6.76 -18.30
C ILE A 242 0.63 -8.15 -18.37
N SER A 243 1.44 -9.21 -18.58
CA SER A 243 0.97 -10.59 -18.59
C SER A 243 0.34 -11.00 -17.26
N PHE A 244 0.95 -10.59 -16.14
CA PHE A 244 0.43 -10.80 -14.80
C PHE A 244 -0.94 -10.12 -14.60
N ILE A 245 -1.07 -8.84 -14.98
CA ILE A 245 -2.33 -8.08 -14.88
C ILE A 245 -3.44 -8.77 -15.70
N HIS A 246 -3.12 -9.21 -16.93
CA HIS A 246 -4.06 -9.99 -17.75
C HIS A 246 -4.44 -11.33 -17.10
N GLY A 247 -3.48 -11.99 -16.43
CA GLY A 247 -3.69 -13.23 -15.68
C GLY A 247 -4.66 -13.06 -14.52
N LEU A 248 -4.51 -12.00 -13.72
CA LEU A 248 -5.44 -11.68 -12.63
C LEU A 248 -6.87 -11.52 -13.11
N ARG A 249 -7.07 -10.88 -14.28
CA ARG A 249 -8.40 -10.76 -14.91
C ARG A 249 -9.00 -12.11 -15.28
N GLY A 250 -8.19 -13.02 -15.81
CA GLY A 250 -8.65 -14.29 -16.40
C GLY A 250 -8.92 -15.43 -15.39
N GLN A 251 -8.25 -15.41 -14.24
CA GLN A 251 -8.32 -16.49 -13.24
C GLN A 251 -9.63 -16.48 -12.44
N ILE A 252 -10.29 -15.33 -12.31
CA ILE A 252 -11.47 -15.18 -11.47
C ILE A 252 -12.72 -15.28 -12.34
N LYS A 253 -13.31 -16.49 -12.35
CA LYS A 253 -14.44 -16.88 -13.22
C LYS A 253 -15.76 -16.18 -12.86
N SER A 254 -15.95 -15.80 -11.59
CA SER A 254 -17.12 -15.02 -11.17
C SER A 254 -16.87 -13.54 -11.42
N ARG A 255 -17.75 -12.89 -12.18
CA ARG A 255 -17.72 -11.43 -12.37
C ARG A 255 -17.73 -10.68 -11.02
N LEU A 256 -18.42 -11.21 -10.01
CA LEU A 256 -18.58 -10.57 -8.70
C LEU A 256 -17.27 -10.43 -7.90
N ASN A 257 -16.28 -11.28 -8.17
CA ASN A 257 -15.03 -11.35 -7.39
C ASN A 257 -13.82 -10.85 -8.17
N ARG A 258 -14.02 -10.42 -9.43
CA ARG A 258 -12.95 -9.95 -10.30
C ARG A 258 -12.36 -8.63 -9.75
N PRO A 259 -11.03 -8.50 -9.66
CA PRO A 259 -10.40 -7.24 -9.28
C PRO A 259 -10.73 -6.14 -10.28
N ALA A 260 -11.00 -4.94 -9.78
CA ALA A 260 -11.07 -3.74 -10.59
C ALA A 260 -9.67 -3.14 -10.67
N ILE A 261 -9.07 -3.15 -11.86
CA ILE A 261 -7.70 -2.70 -12.09
C ILE A 261 -7.75 -1.43 -12.92
N PHE A 262 -7.17 -0.35 -12.40
CA PHE A 262 -7.04 0.94 -13.05
C PHE A 262 -5.57 1.19 -13.35
N VAL A 263 -5.23 1.37 -14.62
CA VAL A 263 -3.84 1.56 -15.07
C VAL A 263 -3.73 2.86 -15.85
N THR A 264 -2.71 3.67 -15.57
CA THR A 264 -2.29 4.75 -16.47
C THR A 264 -1.03 4.37 -17.23
N CYS A 265 -0.92 4.82 -18.48
CA CYS A 265 0.25 4.56 -19.31
C CYS A 265 0.40 5.64 -20.40
N ARG A 266 1.63 5.94 -20.83
CA ARG A 266 1.87 6.68 -22.09
C ARG A 266 1.33 5.89 -23.30
N PRO A 267 1.22 6.53 -24.48
CA PRO A 267 0.93 5.81 -25.71
C PRO A 267 2.01 4.74 -25.93
N TYR A 268 1.61 3.50 -25.69
CA TYR A 268 2.37 2.29 -25.94
C TYR A 268 1.95 1.74 -27.32
N PRO A 269 2.74 0.92 -28.02
CA PRO A 269 2.29 0.31 -29.28
C PRO A 269 0.90 -0.31 -29.12
N ASP A 270 0.01 -0.01 -30.07
CA ASP A 270 -1.38 -0.42 -29.97
C ASP A 270 -1.50 -1.95 -29.91
N GLY A 271 -2.35 -2.43 -29.00
CA GLY A 271 -2.67 -3.86 -28.83
C GLY A 271 -1.77 -4.64 -27.85
N GLN A 272 -0.71 -4.05 -27.28
CA GLN A 272 0.09 -4.74 -26.25
C GLN A 272 -0.63 -4.85 -24.90
N ILE A 273 -1.32 -3.81 -24.46
CA ILE A 273 -2.17 -3.85 -23.25
C ILE A 273 -3.61 -4.08 -23.71
N LYS A 274 -4.15 -5.25 -23.42
CA LYS A 274 -5.52 -5.64 -23.80
C LYS A 274 -6.47 -5.30 -22.65
N ALA A 275 -6.88 -4.04 -22.59
CA ALA A 275 -7.83 -3.55 -21.59
C ALA A 275 -9.28 -3.91 -21.95
N ASP A 276 -10.14 -4.02 -20.94
CA ASP A 276 -11.58 -4.21 -21.11
C ASP A 276 -12.26 -2.86 -21.40
N PHE A 277 -11.70 -1.79 -20.83
CA PHE A 277 -12.12 -0.41 -21.00
C PHE A 277 -10.88 0.46 -21.28
N GLN A 278 -11.01 1.46 -22.14
CA GLN A 278 -9.90 2.33 -22.48
C GLN A 278 -10.40 3.75 -22.68
N ILE A 279 -9.69 4.71 -22.08
CA ILE A 279 -9.94 6.15 -22.23
C ILE A 279 -8.64 6.81 -22.68
N ARG A 280 -8.75 7.74 -23.64
CA ARG A 280 -7.63 8.58 -24.09
C ARG A 280 -7.80 9.95 -23.47
N LEU A 281 -6.92 10.28 -22.53
CA LEU A 281 -7.08 11.46 -21.68
C LEU A 281 -7.12 12.76 -22.47
N GLU A 282 -6.25 12.91 -23.47
CA GLU A 282 -6.19 14.10 -24.32
C GLU A 282 -7.43 14.35 -25.19
N GLU A 283 -8.32 13.37 -25.32
CA GLU A 283 -9.58 13.52 -26.07
C GLU A 283 -10.72 14.01 -25.15
N GLU A 284 -10.53 13.99 -23.83
CA GLU A 284 -11.59 14.22 -22.83
C GLU A 284 -11.31 15.42 -21.90
N ASN A 285 -10.07 15.89 -21.81
CA ASN A 285 -9.64 16.85 -20.77
C ASN A 285 -9.64 18.33 -21.20
N GLN A 286 -10.33 18.68 -22.29
CA GLN A 286 -10.32 20.05 -22.82
C GLN A 286 -10.90 21.06 -21.81
N ASP A 287 -12.07 20.78 -21.24
CA ASP A 287 -12.74 21.65 -20.26
C ASP A 287 -11.91 21.81 -18.96
N ASP A 288 -11.20 20.74 -18.57
CA ASP A 288 -10.29 20.76 -17.41
C ASP A 288 -9.10 21.70 -17.66
N ILE A 289 -8.52 21.67 -18.87
CA ILE A 289 -7.40 22.54 -19.25
C ILE A 289 -7.87 24.00 -19.22
N GLU A 290 -9.04 24.29 -19.79
CA GLU A 290 -9.61 25.64 -19.79
C GLU A 290 -9.82 26.14 -18.35
N SER A 291 -10.48 25.33 -17.52
CA SER A 291 -10.72 25.64 -16.10
C SER A 291 -9.41 25.88 -15.33
N PHE A 292 -8.39 25.04 -15.55
CA PHE A 292 -7.09 25.19 -14.90
C PHE A 292 -6.41 26.51 -15.28
N VAL A 293 -6.41 26.86 -16.57
CA VAL A 293 -5.82 28.10 -17.10
C VAL A 293 -6.51 29.32 -16.50
N GLU A 294 -7.84 29.33 -16.46
CA GLU A 294 -8.61 30.45 -15.91
C GLU A 294 -8.34 30.68 -14.41
N GLN A 295 -8.18 29.62 -13.64
CA GLN A 295 -7.99 29.69 -12.19
C GLN A 295 -6.56 29.97 -11.76
N ASN A 296 -5.56 29.44 -12.49
CA ASN A 296 -4.18 29.37 -11.98
C ASN A 296 -3.17 30.17 -12.82
N LEU A 297 -3.52 30.53 -14.06
CA LEU A 297 -2.59 31.18 -14.99
C LEU A 297 -3.04 32.57 -15.45
N ARG A 298 -4.30 32.97 -15.18
CA ARG A 298 -4.70 34.37 -15.33
C ARG A 298 -3.95 35.20 -14.28
N LEU A 299 -3.07 36.08 -14.76
CA LEU A 299 -2.52 37.14 -13.93
C LEU A 299 -3.68 38.05 -13.48
N PRO A 300 -3.62 38.63 -12.26
CA PRO A 300 -4.50 39.73 -11.92
C PRO A 300 -4.38 40.80 -13.01
N ASP A 301 -5.50 41.25 -13.57
CA ASP A 301 -5.50 42.32 -14.57
C ASP A 301 -4.70 43.51 -14.00
N GLU A 302 -3.63 43.92 -14.69
CA GLU A 302 -2.92 45.18 -14.45
C GLU A 302 -3.76 46.39 -14.90
N SER A 303 -5.08 46.34 -14.72
CA SER A 303 -6.02 47.35 -15.20
C SER A 303 -6.82 48.01 -14.06
N MET A 304 -6.23 48.16 -12.87
CA MET A 304 -6.76 49.02 -11.81
C MET A 304 -5.66 49.77 -11.03
N THR A 305 -4.80 50.49 -11.75
CA THR A 305 -4.12 51.68 -11.19
C THR A 305 -4.17 52.79 -12.23
N ASP A 306 -5.38 53.24 -12.53
CA ASP A 306 -5.65 54.55 -13.12
C ASP A 306 -7.06 54.98 -12.68
N ILE A 307 -7.18 55.33 -11.40
CA ILE A 307 -8.25 56.25 -10.95
C ILE A 307 -7.57 57.27 -10.03
N GLU A 308 -7.55 58.48 -10.58
CA GLU A 308 -7.14 59.83 -10.13
C GLU A 308 -7.02 60.10 -8.62
#